data_AF-A0A851AV80-F1
#
_entry.id   AF-A0A851AV80-F1
#
_cell.length_a   1.000
_cell.length_b   1.000
_cell.length_c   1.000
_cell.angle_alpha   90.00
_cell.angle_beta   90.00
_cell.angle_gamma   90.00
#
_symmetry.space_group_name_H-M   'P 1'
#
loop_
_entity.id
_entity.type
_entity.pdbx_description
1 polymer ?
#
loop_
_entity_poly.entity_id
_entity_poly.type
_entity_poly.pdbx_seq_one_letter_code
_entity_poly.pdbx_strand_id
1 'polypeptide(L)'
;QVSPGLRTPRLPVWLCSISGRHSVLFGTDRRLLSDWKSERIFHLYFYSGQPEQTQTTQLTIDTHSHHWEEAQREGPCSPAKRCPALEMAIRTKWAGATISWNRTDPFF
;
A
#
# COMPACT_ATOMS: atom_id res chain seq x y z
N GLN A 1 -10.72 -23.15 -3.48
CA GLN A 1 -9.55 -23.21 -4.38
C GLN A 1 -9.36 -21.84 -5.00
N VAL A 2 -8.21 -21.18 -4.78
CA VAL A 2 -7.90 -19.85 -5.34
C VAL A 2 -7.00 -20.06 -6.56
N SER A 3 -7.31 -19.44 -7.70
CA SER A 3 -6.54 -19.65 -8.93
C SER A 3 -5.08 -19.18 -8.76
N PRO A 4 -4.08 -19.83 -9.37
CA PRO A 4 -2.67 -19.43 -9.25
C PRO A 4 -2.41 -17.98 -9.69
N GLY A 5 -3.14 -17.49 -10.70
CA GLY A 5 -3.07 -16.10 -11.17
C GLY A 5 -3.59 -15.06 -10.17
N LEU A 6 -4.35 -15.47 -9.15
CA LEU A 6 -4.75 -14.60 -8.03
C LEU A 6 -3.65 -14.46 -6.97
N ARG A 7 -2.70 -15.41 -6.88
CA ARG A 7 -1.54 -15.28 -5.97
C ARG A 7 -0.48 -14.33 -6.49
N THR A 8 -0.31 -14.25 -7.80
CA THR A 8 0.73 -13.41 -8.42
C THR A 8 0.14 -12.73 -9.66
N PRO A 9 -0.50 -11.56 -9.49
CA PRO A 9 -1.13 -10.87 -10.62
C PRO A 9 -0.06 -10.43 -11.62
N ARG A 10 -0.37 -10.53 -12.92
CA ARG A 10 0.56 -10.11 -14.01
C ARG A 10 0.66 -8.58 -14.14
N LEU A 11 -0.34 -7.87 -13.64
CA LEU A 11 -0.39 -6.43 -13.60
C LEU A 11 -0.45 -6.01 -12.12
N PRO A 12 0.14 -4.87 -11.76
CA PRO A 12 0.03 -4.33 -10.41
C PRO A 12 -1.35 -3.70 -10.20
N VAL A 13 -2.42 -4.50 -10.23
CA VAL A 13 -3.80 -4.05 -10.01
C VAL A 13 -4.44 -5.00 -9.02
N TRP A 14 -4.99 -4.44 -7.94
CA TRP A 14 -5.65 -5.16 -6.87
C TRP A 14 -7.04 -4.59 -6.62
N LEU A 15 -8.01 -5.48 -6.46
CA LEU A 15 -9.29 -5.15 -5.87
C LEU A 15 -9.16 -5.32 -4.35
N CYS A 16 -9.49 -4.26 -3.62
CA CYS A 16 -9.35 -4.21 -2.18
C CYS A 16 -10.75 -4.11 -1.54
N SER A 17 -11.04 -4.99 -0.59
CA SER A 17 -12.21 -4.90 0.28
C SER A 17 -11.73 -4.42 1.66
N ILE A 18 -11.75 -3.10 1.86
CA ILE A 18 -11.23 -2.45 3.07
C ILE A 18 -12.41 -1.84 3.81
N SER A 19 -12.59 -2.21 5.09
CA SER A 19 -13.66 -1.69 5.95
C SER A 19 -15.07 -1.81 5.33
N GLY A 20 -15.35 -2.91 4.62
CA GLY A 20 -16.64 -3.15 3.96
C GLY A 20 -16.86 -2.39 2.65
N ARG A 21 -15.83 -1.69 2.15
CA ARG A 21 -15.89 -0.94 0.88
C ARG A 21 -14.98 -1.56 -0.17
N HIS A 22 -15.46 -1.56 -1.41
CA HIS A 22 -14.69 -2.00 -2.57
C HIS A 22 -13.87 -0.84 -3.11
N SER A 23 -12.60 -1.08 -3.38
CA SER A 23 -11.65 -0.10 -3.86
C SER A 23 -10.65 -0.74 -4.81
N VAL A 24 -9.93 0.09 -5.56
CA VAL A 24 -8.88 -0.34 -6.48
C VAL A 24 -7.56 0.27 -6.04
N LEU A 25 -6.54 -0.57 -5.93
CA LEU A 25 -5.16 -0.16 -5.72
C LEU A 25 -4.37 -0.59 -6.95
N PHE A 26 -3.56 0.30 -7.54
CA PHE A 26 -2.79 -0.06 -8.72
C PHE A 26 -1.47 0.69 -8.85
N GLY A 27 -0.49 0.05 -9.49
CA GLY A 27 0.73 0.68 -9.99
C GLY A 27 0.63 0.95 -11.49
N THR A 28 1.43 1.87 -12.00
CA THR A 28 1.49 2.19 -13.43
C THR A 28 2.67 1.51 -14.15
N ASP A 29 3.73 1.12 -13.42
CA ASP A 29 4.83 0.33 -13.99
C ASP A 29 4.47 -1.16 -14.03
N ARG A 30 4.29 -1.70 -15.24
CA ARG A 30 3.99 -3.13 -15.46
C ARG A 30 5.08 -4.06 -14.94
N ARG A 31 6.31 -3.56 -14.77
CA ARG A 31 7.46 -4.33 -14.27
C ARG A 31 7.49 -4.43 -12.74
N LEU A 32 6.63 -3.69 -12.04
CA LEU A 32 6.62 -3.61 -10.58
C LEU A 32 6.62 -4.99 -9.89
N LEU A 33 5.97 -5.98 -10.50
CA LEU A 33 5.84 -7.33 -9.93
C LEU A 33 6.83 -8.35 -10.48
N SER A 34 7.66 -7.96 -11.45
CA SER A 34 8.58 -8.85 -12.16
C SER A 34 10.05 -8.40 -12.08
N ASP A 35 10.31 -7.16 -11.66
CA ASP A 35 11.65 -6.61 -11.50
C ASP A 35 11.83 -6.14 -10.05
N TRP A 36 12.72 -6.81 -9.33
CA TRP A 36 13.04 -6.49 -7.94
C TRP A 36 13.57 -5.06 -7.76
N LYS A 37 14.17 -4.46 -8.81
CA LYS A 37 14.62 -3.07 -8.76
C LYS A 37 13.43 -2.12 -8.78
N SER A 38 12.44 -2.39 -9.62
CA SER A 38 11.18 -1.63 -9.66
C SER A 38 10.36 -1.80 -8.38
N GLU A 39 10.51 -2.93 -7.69
CA GLU A 39 9.82 -3.21 -6.42
C GLU A 39 10.49 -2.55 -5.20
N ARG A 40 11.63 -1.87 -5.37
CA ARG A 40 12.37 -1.24 -4.27
C ARG A 40 11.71 0.04 -3.77
N ILE A 41 11.44 0.98 -4.68
CA ILE A 41 10.71 2.23 -4.40
C ILE A 41 9.79 2.51 -5.58
N PHE A 42 8.50 2.64 -5.32
CA PHE A 42 7.50 2.82 -6.38
C PHE A 42 6.26 3.55 -5.88
N HIS A 43 5.38 3.88 -6.83
CA HIS A 43 4.11 4.51 -6.54
C HIS A 43 2.94 3.55 -6.72
N LEU A 44 1.98 3.66 -5.82
CA LEU A 44 0.65 3.08 -5.97
C LEU A 44 -0.39 4.19 -5.98
N TYR A 45 -1.48 3.95 -6.68
CA TYR A 45 -2.64 4.81 -6.78
C TYR A 45 -3.82 4.10 -6.15
N PHE A 46 -4.51 4.78 -5.26
CA PHE A 46 -5.66 4.24 -4.55
C PHE A 46 -6.92 4.98 -4.97
N TYR A 47 -7.96 4.22 -5.33
CA TYR A 47 -9.27 4.74 -5.66
C TYR A 47 -10.34 4.01 -4.86
N SER A 48 -10.99 4.74 -3.96
CA SER A 48 -12.01 4.26 -3.04
C SER A 48 -13.41 4.13 -3.66
N GLY A 49 -13.61 4.72 -4.85
CA GLY A 49 -14.93 4.79 -5.49
C GLY A 49 -15.94 5.69 -4.76
N GLN A 50 -15.51 6.43 -3.73
CA GLN A 50 -16.35 7.34 -2.97
C GLN A 50 -16.36 8.74 -3.60
N PRO A 51 -17.50 9.46 -3.60
CA PRO A 51 -17.58 10.81 -4.15
C PRO A 51 -16.73 11.83 -3.39
N GLU A 52 -16.41 11.58 -2.12
CA GLU A 52 -15.55 12.43 -1.30
C GLU A 52 -14.09 12.42 -1.77
N GLN A 53 -13.68 11.39 -2.53
CA GLN A 53 -12.34 11.32 -3.11
C GLN A 53 -12.26 12.22 -4.36
N THR A 54 -12.03 13.51 -4.11
CA THR A 54 -11.92 14.53 -5.15
C THR A 54 -10.52 14.64 -5.76
N GLN A 55 -9.52 14.03 -5.12
CA GLN A 55 -8.13 14.07 -5.55
C GLN A 55 -7.54 12.67 -5.69
N THR A 56 -6.52 12.55 -6.53
CA THR A 56 -5.80 11.28 -6.72
C THR A 56 -4.98 10.98 -5.47
N THR A 57 -5.26 9.85 -4.82
CA THR A 57 -4.44 9.35 -3.73
C THR A 57 -3.26 8.58 -4.29
N GLN A 58 -2.08 9.20 -4.31
CA GLN A 58 -0.83 8.57 -4.70
C GLN A 58 -0.01 8.24 -3.46
N LEU A 59 0.34 6.97 -3.29
CA LEU A 59 1.20 6.46 -2.23
C LEU A 59 2.61 6.26 -2.77
N THR A 60 3.62 6.56 -1.96
CA THR A 60 5.01 6.13 -2.20
C THR A 60 5.31 4.97 -1.28
N ILE A 61 5.73 3.85 -1.86
CA ILE A 61 6.08 2.62 -1.16
C ILE A 61 7.59 2.45 -1.25
N ASP A 62 8.26 2.31 -0.12
CA ASP A 62 9.67 1.93 -0.04
C ASP A 62 9.77 0.60 0.71
N THR A 63 10.27 -0.42 0.02
CA THR A 63 10.39 -1.80 0.53
C THR A 63 11.77 -2.09 1.09
N HIS A 64 12.72 -1.18 0.92
CA HIS A 64 14.09 -1.28 1.42
C HIS A 64 14.29 -0.53 2.74
N SER A 65 13.31 0.27 3.16
CA SER A 65 13.31 0.91 4.47
C SER A 65 13.43 -0.17 5.55
N HIS A 66 14.46 -0.06 6.38
CA HIS A 66 14.62 -1.01 7.45
C HIS A 66 13.61 -0.72 8.56
N HIS A 67 12.69 -1.64 8.81
CA HIS A 67 11.69 -1.58 9.89
C HIS A 67 12.27 -1.26 11.28
N TRP A 68 13.58 -1.45 11.49
CA TRP A 68 14.24 -1.11 12.74
C TRP A 68 14.43 0.40 12.95
N GLU A 69 14.51 1.23 11.90
CA GLU A 69 14.66 2.69 12.05
C GLU A 69 13.37 3.38 12.52
N GLU A 70 12.20 2.84 12.17
CA GLU A 70 10.90 3.35 12.65
C GLU A 70 10.65 2.92 14.10
N ALA A 71 10.98 1.67 14.44
CA ALA A 71 10.89 1.15 15.81
C ALA A 71 11.85 1.85 16.79
N GLN A 72 12.96 2.43 16.31
CA GLN A 72 13.93 3.15 17.15
C GLN A 72 13.58 4.62 17.37
N ARG A 73 12.72 5.21 16.52
CA ARG A 73 12.14 6.55 16.72
C ARG A 73 10.90 6.52 17.60
N GLU A 74 10.25 5.36 17.70
CA GLU A 74 9.04 5.17 18.49
C GLU A 74 9.40 4.48 19.81
N GLY A 75 9.42 5.28 20.90
CA GLY A 75 9.35 4.75 22.26
C GLY A 75 8.15 3.79 22.42
N PRO A 76 8.13 2.99 23.50
CA PRO A 76 7.31 1.79 23.63
C PRO A 76 5.88 2.03 23.17
N CYS A 77 5.56 1.50 21.98
CA CYS A 77 4.21 1.28 21.46
C CYS A 77 3.20 2.36 21.87
N SER A 78 3.20 3.52 21.20
CA SER A 78 2.09 4.45 21.36
C SER A 78 0.81 3.83 20.75
N PRO A 79 -0.28 3.64 21.53
CA PRO A 79 -1.52 3.00 21.06
C PRO A 79 -2.33 3.86 20.07
N ALA A 80 -1.72 4.90 19.47
CA ALA A 80 -2.38 5.97 18.74
C ALA A 80 -2.06 6.02 17.24
N LYS A 81 -1.05 5.28 16.73
CA LYS A 81 -0.84 5.17 15.28
C LYS A 81 -1.77 4.09 14.72
N ARG A 82 -3.05 4.43 14.55
CA ARG A 82 -3.97 3.64 13.73
C ARG A 82 -3.35 3.57 12.34
N CYS A 83 -2.67 2.46 12.02
CA CYS A 83 -2.24 2.19 10.66
C CYS A 83 -3.53 2.02 9.84
N PRO A 84 -3.79 2.86 8.83
CA PRO A 84 -4.96 2.72 7.98
C PRO A 84 -5.04 1.28 7.45
N ALA A 85 -6.25 0.73 7.34
CA ALA A 85 -6.42 -0.66 6.91
C ALA A 85 -5.81 -0.92 5.50
N LEU A 86 -5.69 0.13 4.67
CA LEU A 86 -4.97 0.10 3.40
C LEU A 86 -3.47 -0.16 3.58
N GLU A 87 -2.80 0.50 4.53
CA GLU A 87 -1.38 0.26 4.80
C GLU A 87 -1.14 -1.19 5.24
N MET A 88 -2.02 -1.71 6.10
CA MET A 88 -1.96 -3.09 6.53
C MET A 88 -2.15 -4.06 5.34
N ALA A 89 -3.08 -3.77 4.44
CA ALA A 89 -3.28 -4.56 3.22
C ALA A 89 -2.05 -4.54 2.32
N ILE A 90 -1.42 -3.37 2.10
CA ILE A 90 -0.18 -3.22 1.32
C ILE A 90 0.95 -4.07 1.93
N ARG A 91 1.11 -4.04 3.26
CA ARG A 91 2.13 -4.80 3.98
C ARG A 91 1.95 -6.32 3.93
N THR A 92 0.76 -6.82 3.55
CA THR A 92 0.59 -8.27 3.28
C THR A 92 1.37 -8.73 2.05
N LYS A 93 1.65 -7.82 1.11
CA LYS A 93 2.45 -8.08 -0.08
C LYS A 93 3.90 -7.62 0.10
N TRP A 94 4.11 -6.42 0.63
CA TRP A 94 5.44 -5.85 0.86
C TRP A 94 5.68 -5.68 2.36
N ALA A 95 6.09 -6.78 3.00
CA ALA A 95 6.32 -6.80 4.43
C ALA A 95 7.38 -5.77 4.84
N GLY A 96 7.09 -4.97 5.87
CA GLY A 96 8.01 -3.95 6.39
C GLY A 96 8.14 -2.69 5.53
N ALA A 97 7.35 -2.53 4.46
CA ALA A 97 7.40 -1.33 3.64
C ALA A 97 6.95 -0.08 4.41
N THR A 98 7.69 1.01 4.21
CA THR A 98 7.28 2.36 4.62
C THR A 98 6.35 2.94 3.55
N ILE A 99 5.28 3.59 4.01
CA ILE A 99 4.22 4.11 3.15
C ILE A 99 4.06 5.61 3.41
N SER A 100 4.22 6.42 2.36
CA SER A 100 3.98 7.86 2.40
C SER A 100 2.75 8.20 1.57
N TRP A 101 1.80 8.93 2.17
CA TRP A 101 0.58 9.39 1.49
C TRP A 101 0.77 10.64 0.63
N ASN A 102 2.02 11.12 0.48
CA ASN A 102 2.38 12.25 -0.38
C ASN A 102 1.49 13.50 -0.19
N ARG A 103 1.20 13.86 1.06
CA ARG A 103 0.32 14.97 1.47
C ARG A 103 -1.18 14.76 1.23
N THR A 104 -1.59 13.55 0.84
CA THR A 104 -2.97 13.10 0.97
C THR A 104 -3.20 12.70 2.42
N ASP A 105 -4.32 13.12 3.02
CA ASP A 105 -4.70 12.58 4.33
C ASP A 105 -5.06 11.09 4.16
N PRO A 106 -4.62 10.19 5.06
CA PRO A 106 -5.12 8.84 5.13
C PRO A 106 -6.61 8.84 5.50
N PHE A 107 -7.47 9.19 4.54
CA PHE A 107 -8.90 9.13 4.74
C PHE A 107 -9.36 7.66 4.78
N PHE A 108 -10.10 7.37 5.85
CA PHE A 108 -10.76 6.11 6.26
C PHE A 108 -9.91 5.12 7.07
#